data_AF-A0A9W6HLA3-F1
#
_entry.id   AF-A0A9W6HLA3-F1
#
_cell.length_a   1.000
_cell.length_b   1.000
_cell.length_c   1.000
_cell.angle_alpha   90.00
_cell.angle_beta   90.00
_cell.angle_gamma   90.00
#
_symmetry.space_group_name_H-M   'P 1'
#
loop_
_entity.id
_entity.type
_entity.pdbx_description
1 polymer ?
#
loop_
_entity_poly.entity_id
_entity_poly.type
_entity_poly.pdbx_seq_one_letter_code
_entity_poly.pdbx_strand_id
1 'polypeptide(L)'
;MHLVIDGHNDLPWALRSSHGSRVAGVASALPDLHTDIPRLRRGGVGGQFWSVWVDPTLRGAEQVTATLEQIDLVRRLVDAHPDHLAWAPTASDLRAAMKRGRIGSLIGVEGGAQIDGSLGVLRQYARLGARYLTLTWSRTIAWADSATDAARHGGLTPFGRDVVREMNRIGMLVDLAHVSPDTMRDALDTSVRPVIVSHSGAHAVCGHPRNVPDDVLARIGASGGVVMVTFVPSFLSPERRAWVEAGEVGPAPVVDVAAVADHVEHVRAIAGISAVGLGGDYDGTDAMPAGLDDVAGYPALVDELARRGWTSDDLDALTHGNILRVLGVVDEDYRTFLAGTAGEPVGIRPAVDLTAAGEGTTRRPRVLVVQNAKPSGPRRLSGWLRDEGLDPEVMLGAGGLPSSLEGFDGLVMLGGGLMPDDDAAGPWLAAERALARQAIDGDIPTLGICLGGQILAHVGGGEVAADTGPKERGATEILPTAAGRTDAVIGGLGTSAHMIENHQDMITRLPPGAVLLASSRAVANQAFRLGENVRGLQFHPEVGADDLLGWEEPTTPAPGDEPLAVVFAGAQAVEAESTRASRALVAGFAADVRREASLNSQDPADAGAPGGTA
;
A
#
# COMPACT_ATOMS: atom_id res chain seq x y z
N MET A 1 36.76 1.55 20.28
CA MET A 1 35.41 1.96 19.87
C MET A 1 35.00 1.03 18.74
N HIS A 2 33.94 0.26 18.94
CA HIS A 2 33.38 -0.63 17.93
C HIS A 2 32.65 0.23 16.87
N LEU A 3 32.99 0.08 15.59
CA LEU A 3 32.29 0.80 14.53
C LEU A 3 31.03 0.04 14.11
N VAL A 4 29.93 0.73 13.91
CA VAL A 4 28.66 0.12 13.52
C VAL A 4 28.44 0.18 12.02
N ILE A 5 28.03 -0.92 11.42
CA ILE A 5 27.39 -0.96 10.10
C ILE A 5 25.92 -1.23 10.33
N ASP A 6 25.11 -0.18 10.15
CA ASP A 6 23.68 -0.25 10.37
C ASP A 6 22.93 -0.67 9.10
N GLY A 7 21.98 -1.60 9.26
CA GLY A 7 21.24 -2.24 8.17
C GLY A 7 20.08 -1.45 7.57
N HIS A 8 19.57 -0.42 8.27
CA HIS A 8 18.37 0.30 7.83
C HIS A 8 18.23 1.68 8.50
N ASN A 9 18.19 2.73 7.67
CA ASN A 9 17.97 4.11 8.09
C ASN A 9 17.25 4.89 6.97
N ASP A 10 16.16 5.56 7.32
CA ASP A 10 15.22 6.24 6.42
C ASP A 10 15.48 7.73 6.22
N LEU A 11 16.66 8.22 6.59
CA LEU A 11 17.06 9.61 6.36
C LEU A 11 16.75 10.10 4.93
N PRO A 12 16.93 9.31 3.84
CA PRO A 12 16.52 9.74 2.51
C PRO A 12 15.03 10.10 2.40
N TRP A 13 14.14 9.28 2.95
CA TRP A 13 12.71 9.57 2.96
C TRP A 13 12.38 10.77 3.83
N ALA A 14 12.96 10.86 5.03
CA ALA A 14 12.79 12.02 5.91
C ALA A 14 13.24 13.33 5.23
N LEU A 15 14.39 13.33 4.55
CA LEU A 15 14.84 14.50 3.79
C LEU A 15 13.89 14.85 2.64
N ARG A 16 13.32 13.84 1.96
CA ARG A 16 12.33 14.06 0.91
C ARG A 16 11.07 14.72 1.46
N SER A 17 10.52 14.19 2.54
CA SER A 17 9.22 14.59 3.09
C SER A 17 9.26 15.91 3.84
N SER A 18 10.29 16.17 4.65
CA SER A 18 10.34 17.37 5.51
C SER A 18 11.36 18.42 5.06
N HIS A 19 12.35 18.07 4.24
CA HIS A 19 13.44 18.97 3.85
C HIS A 19 13.53 19.28 2.34
N GLY A 20 12.54 18.83 1.55
CA GLY A 20 12.50 19.06 0.10
C GLY A 20 13.69 18.43 -0.63
N SER A 21 14.15 17.26 -0.17
CA SER A 21 15.28 16.50 -0.74
C SER A 21 16.65 17.21 -0.69
N ARG A 22 16.81 18.22 0.17
CA ARG A 22 18.08 18.96 0.34
C ARG A 22 19.06 18.17 1.20
N VAL A 23 20.27 17.95 0.70
CA VAL A 23 21.30 17.16 1.40
C VAL A 23 22.36 18.01 2.11
N ALA A 24 22.51 19.29 1.73
CA ALA A 24 23.61 20.14 2.23
C ALA A 24 23.60 20.34 3.76
N GLY A 25 22.42 20.33 4.40
CA GLY A 25 22.26 20.53 5.85
C GLY A 25 22.73 19.37 6.71
N VAL A 26 22.91 18.16 6.15
CA VAL A 26 23.18 16.93 6.92
C VAL A 26 24.54 16.92 7.62
N ALA A 27 25.47 17.79 7.21
CA ALA A 27 26.74 18.01 7.92
C ALA A 27 26.60 18.80 9.22
N SER A 28 25.41 19.36 9.50
CA SER A 28 25.07 20.12 10.70
C SER A 28 23.96 19.42 11.48
N ALA A 29 23.67 19.88 12.70
CA ALA A 29 22.62 19.31 13.53
C ALA A 29 21.24 19.46 12.86
N LEU A 30 20.48 18.36 12.80
CA LEU A 30 19.10 18.30 12.33
C LEU A 30 18.20 17.85 13.49
N PRO A 31 17.76 18.77 14.37
CA PRO A 31 17.16 18.43 15.67
C PRO A 31 15.80 17.72 15.56
N ASP A 32 15.15 17.80 14.41
CA ASP A 32 13.87 17.18 14.05
C ASP A 32 14.03 15.79 13.42
N LEU A 33 15.26 15.35 13.17
CA LEU A 33 15.59 14.02 12.65
C LEU A 33 16.42 13.23 13.67
N HIS A 34 16.43 11.91 13.55
CA HIS A 34 17.35 11.04 14.29
C HIS A 34 18.76 11.09 13.71
N THR A 35 18.92 11.47 12.44
CA THR A 35 20.21 11.36 11.74
C THR A 35 20.80 12.70 11.31
N ASP A 36 22.05 12.94 11.72
CA ASP A 36 22.96 13.89 11.07
C ASP A 36 24.41 13.37 11.17
N ILE A 37 25.32 13.92 10.35
CA ILE A 37 26.73 13.48 10.33
C ILE A 37 27.40 13.62 11.71
N PRO A 38 27.26 14.73 12.46
CA PRO A 38 27.82 14.83 13.81
C PRO A 38 27.36 13.70 14.74
N ARG A 39 26.07 13.32 14.72
CA ARG A 39 25.54 12.21 15.52
C ARG A 39 26.02 10.85 15.03
N LEU A 40 26.03 10.60 13.72
CA LEU A 40 26.58 9.35 13.15
C LEU A 40 28.02 9.12 13.63
N ARG A 41 28.83 10.18 13.69
CA ARG A 41 30.20 10.12 14.20
C ARG A 41 30.29 9.82 15.68
N ARG A 42 29.44 10.44 16.51
CA ARG A 42 29.38 10.16 17.95
C ARG A 42 28.91 8.73 18.23
N GLY A 43 27.97 8.22 17.43
CA GLY A 43 27.48 6.85 17.52
C GLY A 43 28.47 5.80 17.02
N GLY A 44 29.57 6.21 16.38
CA GLY A 44 30.54 5.28 15.82
C GLY A 44 30.06 4.57 14.56
N VAL A 45 29.12 5.14 13.82
CA VAL A 45 28.66 4.56 12.54
C VAL A 45 29.81 4.60 11.54
N GLY A 46 30.26 3.43 11.11
CA GLY A 46 31.29 3.22 10.09
C GLY A 46 30.72 2.87 8.71
N GLY A 47 29.47 2.40 8.65
CA GLY A 47 28.73 2.20 7.42
C GLY A 47 27.22 2.26 7.62
N GLN A 48 26.49 2.59 6.57
CA GLN A 48 25.03 2.70 6.60
C GLN A 48 24.44 2.17 5.30
N PHE A 49 23.47 1.28 5.42
CA PHE A 49 22.50 1.03 4.37
C PHE A 49 21.41 2.11 4.46
N TRP A 50 21.40 3.01 3.48
CA TRP A 50 20.36 4.02 3.34
C TRP A 50 19.14 3.39 2.66
N SER A 51 18.00 3.42 3.34
CA SER A 51 16.74 2.97 2.77
C SER A 51 16.32 3.90 1.63
N VAL A 52 15.93 3.33 0.50
CA VAL A 52 15.27 4.05 -0.60
C VAL A 52 13.80 3.69 -0.65
N TRP A 53 13.18 3.55 0.53
CA TRP A 53 11.75 3.42 0.70
C TRP A 53 10.99 4.56 0.00
N VAL A 54 9.79 4.23 -0.46
CA VAL A 54 8.85 5.17 -1.07
C VAL A 54 7.44 4.89 -0.58
N ASP A 55 6.61 5.93 -0.56
CA ASP A 55 5.23 5.83 -0.13
C ASP A 55 4.50 4.69 -0.89
N PRO A 56 3.93 3.72 -0.15
CA PRO A 56 3.28 2.56 -0.74
C PRO A 56 1.96 2.92 -1.43
N THR A 57 1.43 4.13 -1.27
CA THR A 57 0.27 4.61 -2.05
C THR A 57 0.62 4.73 -3.54
N LEU A 58 1.89 4.98 -3.88
CA LEU A 58 2.39 4.97 -5.25
C LEU A 58 2.35 3.55 -5.82
N ARG A 59 2.03 3.43 -7.12
CA ARG A 59 1.93 2.14 -7.83
C ARG A 59 2.63 2.20 -9.18
N GLY A 60 2.96 1.03 -9.72
CA GLY A 60 3.44 0.92 -11.09
C GLY A 60 4.71 1.75 -11.36
N ALA A 61 4.74 2.40 -12.51
CA ALA A 61 5.84 3.25 -12.95
C ALA A 61 6.12 4.45 -12.01
N GLU A 62 5.13 4.97 -11.28
CA GLU A 62 5.34 6.07 -10.32
C GLU A 62 6.18 5.61 -9.14
N GLN A 63 5.93 4.40 -8.65
CA GLN A 63 6.70 3.80 -7.57
C GLN A 63 8.15 3.55 -8.01
N VAL A 64 8.34 3.10 -9.26
CA VAL A 64 9.68 2.95 -9.87
C VAL A 64 10.39 4.31 -9.96
N THR A 65 9.69 5.34 -10.43
CA THR A 65 10.23 6.71 -10.56
C THR A 65 10.66 7.27 -9.20
N ALA A 66 9.79 7.19 -8.19
CA ALA A 66 10.12 7.64 -6.84
C ALA A 66 11.32 6.90 -6.25
N THR A 67 11.47 5.60 -6.57
CA THR A 67 12.63 4.80 -6.11
C THR A 67 13.92 5.30 -6.75
N LEU A 68 13.89 5.63 -8.05
CA LEU A 68 15.03 6.23 -8.74
C LEU A 68 15.41 7.60 -8.15
N GLU A 69 14.42 8.42 -7.77
CA GLU A 69 14.67 9.70 -7.09
C GLU A 69 15.29 9.53 -5.70
N GLN A 70 14.87 8.52 -4.94
CA GLN A 70 15.47 8.20 -3.63
C GLN A 70 16.92 7.70 -3.79
N ILE A 71 17.19 6.85 -4.79
CA ILE A 71 18.54 6.41 -5.15
C ILE A 71 19.42 7.63 -5.50
N ASP A 72 18.91 8.54 -6.33
CA ASP A 72 19.59 9.80 -6.67
C ASP A 72 19.86 10.66 -5.42
N LEU A 73 18.90 10.75 -4.50
CA LEU A 73 19.07 11.48 -3.23
C LEU A 73 20.25 10.93 -2.42
N VAL A 74 20.35 9.61 -2.26
CA VAL A 74 21.49 8.99 -1.57
C VAL A 74 22.81 9.30 -2.30
N ARG A 75 22.82 9.28 -3.64
CA ARG A 75 24.03 9.65 -4.41
C ARG A 75 24.44 11.10 -4.17
N ARG A 76 23.50 12.04 -4.26
CA ARG A 76 23.74 13.46 -3.96
C ARG A 76 24.20 13.66 -2.52
N LEU A 77 23.65 12.93 -1.56
CA LEU A 77 24.07 12.99 -0.17
C LEU A 77 25.55 12.63 -0.02
N VAL A 78 25.97 11.52 -0.63
CA VAL A 78 27.38 11.07 -0.59
C VAL A 78 28.30 12.07 -1.30
N ASP A 79 27.91 12.54 -2.49
CA ASP A 79 28.71 13.45 -3.30
C ASP A 79 28.86 14.84 -2.66
N ALA A 80 27.84 15.31 -1.93
CA ALA A 80 27.87 16.59 -1.23
C ALA A 80 28.75 16.59 0.03
N HIS A 81 29.04 15.41 0.61
CA HIS A 81 29.76 15.27 1.87
C HIS A 81 30.96 14.32 1.78
N PRO A 82 31.91 14.51 0.83
CA PRO A 82 32.96 13.54 0.53
C PRO A 82 33.99 13.35 1.66
N ASP A 83 34.12 14.34 2.54
CA ASP A 83 34.97 14.30 3.74
C ASP A 83 34.38 13.39 4.82
N HIS A 84 33.05 13.18 4.80
CA HIS A 84 32.34 12.43 5.82
C HIS A 84 31.86 11.08 5.33
N LEU A 85 31.34 11.02 4.10
CA LEU A 85 30.71 9.87 3.49
C LEU A 85 31.56 9.33 2.34
N ALA A 86 31.42 8.04 2.06
CA ALA A 86 32.04 7.40 0.90
C ALA A 86 31.07 6.41 0.29
N TRP A 87 30.90 6.46 -1.04
CA TRP A 87 30.16 5.44 -1.76
C TRP A 87 30.85 4.07 -1.56
N ALA A 88 30.14 3.10 -1.01
CA ALA A 88 30.74 1.85 -0.56
C ALA A 88 29.88 0.60 -0.80
N PRO A 89 29.54 0.29 -2.07
CA PRO A 89 28.57 -0.76 -2.37
C PRO A 89 29.09 -2.16 -2.04
N THR A 90 30.39 -2.38 -1.86
CA THR A 90 30.97 -3.71 -1.55
C THR A 90 31.55 -3.80 -0.15
N ALA A 91 31.74 -5.01 0.38
CA ALA A 91 32.39 -5.20 1.68
C ALA A 91 33.84 -4.70 1.68
N SER A 92 34.54 -4.76 0.53
CA SER A 92 35.86 -4.15 0.37
C SER A 92 35.81 -2.62 0.45
N ASP A 93 34.79 -2.00 -0.16
CA ASP A 93 34.65 -0.54 -0.14
C ASP A 93 34.29 -0.02 1.25
N LEU A 94 33.44 -0.73 1.98
CA LEU A 94 33.10 -0.44 3.38
C LEU A 94 34.34 -0.46 4.27
N ARG A 95 35.13 -1.55 4.20
CA ARG A 95 36.40 -1.63 4.94
C ARG A 95 37.35 -0.49 4.58
N ALA A 96 37.41 -0.11 3.30
CA ALA A 96 38.25 0.99 2.84
C ALA A 96 37.74 2.36 3.31
N ALA A 97 36.42 2.58 3.37
CA ALA A 97 35.80 3.77 3.91
C ALA A 97 36.11 3.92 5.41
N MET A 98 35.84 2.88 6.19
CA MET A 98 36.13 2.83 7.64
C MET A 98 37.61 3.09 7.93
N LYS A 99 38.53 2.46 7.17
CA LYS A 99 39.98 2.68 7.31
C LYS A 99 40.40 4.13 7.05
N ARG A 100 39.68 4.85 6.18
CA ARG A 100 39.91 6.27 5.89
C ARG A 100 39.13 7.20 6.83
N GLY A 101 38.47 6.67 7.85
CA GLY A 101 37.63 7.45 8.74
C GLY A 101 36.43 8.07 8.03
N ARG A 102 35.87 7.43 7.00
CA ARG A 102 34.62 7.84 6.33
C ARG A 102 33.52 6.80 6.56
N ILE A 103 32.28 7.26 6.57
CA ILE A 103 31.10 6.41 6.71
C ILE A 103 30.80 5.82 5.33
N GLY A 104 30.92 4.50 5.18
CA GLY A 104 30.57 3.81 3.94
C GLY A 104 29.06 3.85 3.72
N SER A 105 28.61 4.27 2.54
CA SER A 105 27.20 4.44 2.20
C SER A 105 26.77 3.43 1.14
N LEU A 106 25.69 2.70 1.42
CA LEU A 106 25.05 1.72 0.56
C LEU A 106 23.57 2.05 0.40
N ILE A 107 22.92 1.35 -0.53
CA ILE A 107 21.48 1.52 -0.79
C ILE A 107 20.77 0.19 -0.54
N GLY A 108 19.62 0.28 0.13
CA GLY A 108 18.67 -0.81 0.32
C GLY A 108 17.28 -0.44 -0.20
N VAL A 109 16.71 -1.25 -1.08
CA VAL A 109 15.33 -1.04 -1.58
C VAL A 109 14.35 -1.71 -0.63
N GLU A 110 13.36 -0.99 -0.13
CA GLU A 110 12.47 -1.48 0.93
C GLU A 110 11.04 -1.76 0.41
N GLY A 111 10.93 -2.82 -0.38
CA GLY A 111 9.64 -3.36 -0.79
C GLY A 111 9.61 -3.81 -2.24
N GLY A 112 9.18 -5.06 -2.44
CA GLY A 112 9.08 -5.66 -3.77
C GLY A 112 8.13 -4.97 -4.75
N ALA A 113 7.18 -4.16 -4.27
CA ALA A 113 6.34 -3.35 -5.15
C ALA A 113 7.17 -2.35 -5.98
N GLN A 114 8.33 -1.90 -5.47
CA GLN A 114 9.22 -0.94 -6.13
C GLN A 114 9.85 -1.47 -7.43
N ILE A 115 9.82 -2.78 -7.70
CA ILE A 115 10.26 -3.33 -8.99
C ILE A 115 9.13 -3.48 -10.01
N ASP A 116 7.88 -3.22 -9.63
CA ASP A 116 6.69 -3.32 -10.47
C ASP A 116 6.61 -4.62 -11.28
N GLY A 117 6.90 -5.76 -10.62
CA GLY A 117 6.91 -7.08 -11.27
C GLY A 117 7.98 -7.26 -12.36
N SER A 118 9.01 -6.40 -12.40
CA SER A 118 10.03 -6.38 -13.45
C SER A 118 11.41 -6.75 -12.91
N LEU A 119 11.91 -7.93 -13.31
CA LEU A 119 13.32 -8.31 -13.11
C LEU A 119 14.28 -7.36 -13.87
N GLY A 120 13.79 -6.70 -14.91
CA GLY A 120 14.53 -5.65 -15.61
C GLY A 120 14.81 -4.45 -14.70
N VAL A 121 13.80 -3.97 -13.99
CA VAL A 121 13.92 -2.87 -13.01
C VAL A 121 14.83 -3.27 -11.85
N LEU A 122 14.65 -4.48 -11.31
CA LEU A 122 15.53 -5.04 -10.26
C LEU A 122 17.01 -4.95 -10.66
N ARG A 123 17.35 -5.40 -11.88
CA ARG A 123 18.71 -5.29 -12.42
C ARG A 123 19.19 -3.85 -12.53
N GLN A 124 18.32 -2.90 -12.88
CA GLN A 124 18.73 -1.48 -12.95
C GLN A 124 19.01 -0.91 -11.56
N TYR A 125 18.21 -1.23 -10.55
CA TYR A 125 18.52 -0.83 -9.17
C TYR A 125 19.86 -1.36 -8.70
N ALA A 126 20.18 -2.63 -8.99
CA ALA A 126 21.49 -3.19 -8.70
C ALA A 126 22.63 -2.42 -9.39
N ARG A 127 22.48 -2.08 -10.69
CA ARG A 127 23.46 -1.24 -11.42
C ARG A 127 23.63 0.15 -10.82
N LEU A 128 22.54 0.72 -10.30
CA LEU A 128 22.55 2.02 -9.65
C LEU A 128 23.14 1.98 -8.23
N GLY A 129 23.40 0.79 -7.69
CA GLY A 129 24.12 0.62 -6.42
C GLY A 129 23.32 0.00 -5.29
N ALA A 130 22.06 -0.36 -5.51
CA ALA A 130 21.27 -1.07 -4.51
C ALA A 130 21.87 -2.45 -4.22
N ARG A 131 22.03 -2.78 -2.94
CA ARG A 131 22.67 -4.02 -2.48
C ARG A 131 21.73 -4.96 -1.74
N TYR A 132 20.53 -4.53 -1.38
CA TYR A 132 19.45 -5.43 -0.99
C TYR A 132 18.09 -4.98 -1.55
N LEU A 133 17.15 -5.91 -1.59
CA LEU A 133 15.71 -5.66 -1.75
C LEU A 133 14.95 -6.40 -0.65
N THR A 134 14.14 -5.67 0.12
CA THR A 134 13.13 -6.24 1.02
C THR A 134 11.95 -6.73 0.19
N LEU A 135 11.61 -8.03 0.29
CA LEU A 135 10.69 -8.66 -0.68
C LEU A 135 9.26 -8.10 -0.59
N THR A 136 8.84 -7.61 0.58
CA THR A 136 7.61 -6.82 0.77
C THR A 136 7.90 -5.64 1.69
N TRP A 137 6.93 -4.74 1.79
CA TRP A 137 6.80 -3.84 2.94
C TRP A 137 5.56 -4.28 3.73
N SER A 138 4.72 -3.37 4.22
CA SER A 138 3.55 -3.67 5.05
C SER A 138 2.34 -4.28 4.33
N ARG A 139 2.42 -4.57 3.01
CA ARG A 139 1.31 -5.16 2.24
C ARG A 139 1.74 -6.36 1.39
N THR A 140 0.82 -7.30 1.26
CA THR A 140 0.95 -8.44 0.35
C THR A 140 0.86 -7.95 -1.09
N ILE A 141 1.84 -8.34 -1.91
CA ILE A 141 1.96 -7.94 -3.33
C ILE A 141 1.67 -9.13 -4.23
N ALA A 142 1.71 -8.93 -5.55
CA ALA A 142 1.34 -9.96 -6.53
C ALA A 142 2.18 -11.25 -6.46
N TRP A 143 3.33 -11.22 -5.77
CA TRP A 143 4.28 -12.34 -5.77
C TRP A 143 4.91 -12.69 -4.41
N ALA A 144 4.55 -11.98 -3.33
CA ALA A 144 5.03 -12.25 -1.97
C ALA A 144 4.03 -11.75 -0.92
N ASP A 145 3.88 -12.52 0.17
CA ASP A 145 3.03 -12.18 1.32
C ASP A 145 3.79 -11.38 2.39
N SER A 146 3.14 -10.33 2.92
CA SER A 146 3.66 -9.50 4.02
C SER A 146 3.21 -10.04 5.39
N ALA A 147 3.99 -9.78 6.44
CA ALA A 147 3.64 -10.15 7.81
C ALA A 147 2.45 -9.36 8.39
N THR A 148 2.16 -8.19 7.84
CA THR A 148 1.16 -7.25 8.37
C THR A 148 -0.07 -7.11 7.47
N ASP A 149 -0.28 -8.03 6.54
CA ASP A 149 -1.42 -8.05 5.63
C ASP A 149 -1.94 -9.49 5.46
N ALA A 150 -3.13 -9.64 4.90
CA ALA A 150 -3.70 -10.94 4.61
C ALA A 150 -2.81 -11.71 3.62
N ALA A 151 -2.54 -12.98 3.94
CA ALA A 151 -1.84 -13.89 3.05
C ALA A 151 -2.67 -14.16 1.79
N ARG A 152 -2.02 -14.19 0.63
CA ARG A 152 -2.64 -14.53 -0.67
C ARG A 152 -1.99 -15.74 -1.33
N HIS A 153 -0.70 -15.96 -1.11
CA HIS A 153 0.10 -16.94 -1.84
C HIS A 153 0.58 -18.11 -0.99
N GLY A 154 0.55 -17.95 0.34
CA GLY A 154 1.22 -18.86 1.27
C GLY A 154 2.74 -18.73 1.20
N GLY A 155 3.26 -17.51 1.00
CA GLY A 155 4.70 -17.22 0.85
C GLY A 155 5.05 -16.57 -0.49
N LEU A 156 5.92 -17.22 -1.27
CA LEU A 156 6.37 -16.76 -2.58
C LEU A 156 5.71 -17.52 -3.73
N THR A 157 5.23 -16.77 -4.72
CA THR A 157 4.78 -17.34 -6.01
C THR A 157 5.98 -17.82 -6.84
N PRO A 158 5.77 -18.54 -7.97
CA PRO A 158 6.87 -18.88 -8.87
C PRO A 158 7.69 -17.67 -9.34
N PHE A 159 7.03 -16.53 -9.61
CA PHE A 159 7.72 -15.29 -9.95
C PHE A 159 8.50 -14.73 -8.76
N GLY A 160 7.95 -14.77 -7.54
CA GLY A 160 8.69 -14.38 -6.34
C GLY A 160 9.96 -15.19 -6.12
N ARG A 161 9.94 -16.49 -6.45
CA ARG A 161 11.14 -17.33 -6.44
C ARG A 161 12.14 -16.95 -7.54
N ASP A 162 11.67 -16.52 -8.71
CA ASP A 162 12.53 -15.98 -9.77
C ASP A 162 13.18 -14.65 -9.36
N VAL A 163 12.48 -13.79 -8.61
CA VAL A 163 13.08 -12.59 -7.99
C VAL A 163 14.24 -12.97 -7.09
N VAL A 164 14.04 -13.92 -6.17
CA VAL A 164 15.12 -14.42 -5.28
C VAL A 164 16.32 -14.97 -6.06
N ARG A 165 16.08 -15.77 -7.10
CA ARG A 165 17.14 -16.31 -7.97
C ARG A 165 17.90 -15.20 -8.71
N GLU A 166 17.19 -14.21 -9.23
CA GLU A 166 17.83 -13.08 -9.92
C GLU A 166 18.66 -12.24 -8.95
N MET A 167 18.17 -12.01 -7.73
CA MET A 167 18.92 -11.34 -6.66
C MET A 167 20.23 -12.06 -6.35
N ASN A 168 20.19 -13.39 -6.19
CA ASN A 168 21.40 -14.19 -6.01
C ASN A 168 22.39 -14.04 -7.18
N ARG A 169 21.89 -14.08 -8.43
CA ARG A 169 22.71 -13.96 -9.64
C ARG A 169 23.38 -12.60 -9.78
N ILE A 170 22.70 -11.52 -9.39
CA ILE A 170 23.20 -10.14 -9.52
C ILE A 170 23.94 -9.65 -8.27
N GLY A 171 24.14 -10.51 -7.26
CA GLY A 171 24.81 -10.16 -6.01
C GLY A 171 24.05 -9.14 -5.15
N MET A 172 22.72 -9.13 -5.25
CA MET A 172 21.84 -8.36 -4.38
C MET A 172 21.35 -9.27 -3.23
N LEU A 173 21.49 -8.80 -2.00
CA LEU A 173 21.06 -9.53 -0.80
C LEU A 173 19.53 -9.59 -0.75
N VAL A 174 19.01 -10.76 -0.42
CA VAL A 174 17.58 -10.97 -0.12
C VAL A 174 17.33 -10.51 1.30
N ASP A 175 16.47 -9.50 1.46
CA ASP A 175 16.06 -9.00 2.76
C ASP A 175 14.66 -9.52 3.14
N LEU A 176 14.57 -10.11 4.33
CA LEU A 176 13.39 -10.74 4.91
C LEU A 176 12.74 -9.90 6.01
N ALA A 177 13.12 -8.63 6.18
CA ALA A 177 12.28 -7.70 6.93
C ALA A 177 10.89 -7.61 6.26
N HIS A 178 9.86 -7.28 7.05
CA HIS A 178 8.45 -7.12 6.67
C HIS A 178 7.69 -8.34 6.15
N VAL A 179 8.35 -9.34 5.59
CA VAL A 179 7.68 -10.47 4.93
C VAL A 179 7.01 -11.42 5.92
N SER A 180 5.99 -12.16 5.47
CA SER A 180 5.36 -13.19 6.30
C SER A 180 6.33 -14.33 6.63
N PRO A 181 6.12 -15.08 7.73
CA PRO A 181 6.94 -16.26 8.04
C PRO A 181 7.04 -17.29 6.91
N ASP A 182 5.97 -17.48 6.13
CA ASP A 182 5.99 -18.41 4.99
C ASP A 182 6.84 -17.87 3.84
N THR A 183 6.79 -16.56 3.59
CA THR A 183 7.71 -15.89 2.66
C THR A 183 9.16 -16.02 3.11
N MET A 184 9.45 -15.91 4.43
CA MET A 184 10.80 -16.13 4.97
C MET A 184 11.30 -17.55 4.65
N ARG A 185 10.46 -18.56 4.91
CA ARG A 185 10.79 -19.98 4.67
C ARG A 185 11.02 -20.26 3.19
N ASP A 186 10.14 -19.74 2.32
CA ASP A 186 10.24 -19.91 0.87
C ASP A 186 11.49 -19.23 0.29
N ALA A 187 11.84 -18.04 0.78
CA ALA A 187 13.05 -17.35 0.37
C ALA A 187 14.29 -18.12 0.81
N LEU A 188 14.31 -18.67 2.03
CA LEU A 188 15.40 -19.52 2.53
C LEU A 188 15.51 -20.86 1.78
N ASP A 189 14.39 -21.43 1.30
CA ASP A 189 14.40 -22.63 0.45
C ASP A 189 14.91 -22.33 -0.96
N THR A 190 14.71 -21.11 -1.44
CA THR A 190 15.05 -20.72 -2.82
C THR A 190 16.45 -20.14 -2.93
N SER A 191 16.91 -19.39 -1.93
CA SER A 191 18.17 -18.66 -1.98
C SER A 191 19.38 -19.60 -1.86
N VAL A 192 20.35 -19.43 -2.77
CA VAL A 192 21.65 -20.10 -2.74
C VAL A 192 22.77 -19.20 -2.17
N ARG A 193 22.38 -18.04 -1.64
CA ARG A 193 23.25 -17.07 -0.96
C ARG A 193 22.67 -16.74 0.42
N PRO A 194 23.51 -16.29 1.37
CA PRO A 194 23.05 -15.77 2.65
C PRO A 194 22.00 -14.67 2.47
N VAL A 195 20.96 -14.72 3.29
CA VAL A 195 19.92 -13.69 3.38
C VAL A 195 20.23 -12.72 4.52
N ILE A 196 19.58 -11.56 4.51
CA ILE A 196 19.56 -10.64 5.64
C ILE A 196 18.14 -10.47 6.16
N VAL A 197 18.04 -10.00 7.40
CA VAL A 197 16.86 -9.29 7.90
C VAL A 197 17.37 -7.92 8.31
N SER A 198 17.06 -6.87 7.56
CA SER A 198 17.68 -5.55 7.71
C SER A 198 17.27 -4.83 8.99
N HIS A 199 16.04 -5.04 9.47
CA HIS A 199 15.51 -4.48 10.71
C HIS A 199 14.31 -5.30 11.23
N SER A 200 14.56 -6.24 12.16
CA SER A 200 13.51 -6.98 12.89
C SER A 200 14.02 -7.49 14.23
N GLY A 201 13.12 -7.76 15.18
CA GLY A 201 13.42 -8.43 16.44
C GLY A 201 13.19 -9.96 16.40
N ALA A 202 13.25 -10.59 17.58
CA ALA A 202 12.92 -12.00 17.78
C ALA A 202 11.46 -12.17 18.24
N HIS A 203 10.70 -13.03 17.55
CA HIS A 203 9.27 -13.20 17.81
C HIS A 203 9.00 -13.84 19.18
N ALA A 204 9.90 -14.71 19.65
CA ALA A 204 9.76 -15.33 20.96
C ALA A 204 9.91 -14.35 22.14
N VAL A 205 10.62 -13.22 21.93
CA VAL A 205 10.79 -12.17 22.95
C VAL A 205 9.58 -11.22 22.93
N CYS A 206 9.17 -10.77 21.75
CA CYS A 206 7.93 -10.02 21.54
C CYS A 206 7.20 -10.61 20.33
N GLY A 207 5.99 -11.15 20.55
CA GLY A 207 5.20 -11.92 19.56
C GLY A 207 4.65 -11.14 18.36
N HIS A 208 5.30 -10.05 17.97
CA HIS A 208 4.88 -9.13 16.92
C HIS A 208 5.14 -9.73 15.52
N PRO A 209 4.23 -9.59 14.54
CA PRO A 209 4.41 -10.18 13.20
C PRO A 209 5.67 -9.72 12.46
N ARG A 210 6.16 -8.51 12.75
CA ARG A 210 7.43 -7.99 12.19
C ARG A 210 8.68 -8.70 12.72
N ASN A 211 8.58 -9.51 13.76
CA ASN A 211 9.71 -10.22 14.34
C ASN A 211 9.87 -11.63 13.75
N VAL A 212 11.10 -12.13 13.80
CA VAL A 212 11.48 -13.39 13.17
C VAL A 212 11.20 -14.58 14.11
N PRO A 213 10.45 -15.60 13.67
CA PRO A 213 10.24 -16.84 14.43
C PRO A 213 11.52 -17.65 14.64
N ASP A 214 11.62 -18.40 15.74
CA ASP A 214 12.83 -19.17 16.09
C ASP A 214 13.22 -20.22 15.03
N ASP A 215 12.23 -20.86 14.38
CA ASP A 215 12.51 -21.82 13.30
C ASP A 215 13.21 -21.13 12.10
N VAL A 216 12.85 -19.88 11.83
CA VAL A 216 13.46 -19.06 10.78
C VAL A 216 14.82 -18.54 11.23
N LEU A 217 14.96 -18.05 12.48
CA LEU A 217 16.25 -17.62 13.05
C LEU A 217 17.31 -18.72 12.92
N ALA A 218 16.98 -19.95 13.31
CA ALA A 218 17.88 -21.09 13.22
C ALA A 218 18.34 -21.36 11.78
N ARG A 219 17.42 -21.24 10.80
CA ARG A 219 17.73 -21.42 9.38
C ARG A 219 18.58 -20.29 8.80
N ILE A 220 18.36 -19.04 9.23
CA ILE A 220 19.21 -17.90 8.85
C ILE A 220 20.64 -18.13 9.36
N GLY A 221 20.78 -18.57 10.62
CA GLY A 221 22.08 -18.96 11.18
C GLY A 221 22.77 -20.06 10.38
N ALA A 222 22.06 -21.15 10.10
CA ALA A 222 22.58 -22.30 9.37
C ALA A 222 22.98 -21.98 7.91
N SER A 223 22.29 -21.05 7.25
CA SER A 223 22.60 -20.58 5.89
C SER A 223 23.67 -19.48 5.85
N GLY A 224 24.18 -19.06 7.01
CA GLY A 224 25.18 -18.02 7.13
C GLY A 224 24.63 -16.61 6.90
N GLY A 225 23.33 -16.39 7.04
CA GLY A 225 22.71 -15.07 6.99
C GLY A 225 23.00 -14.22 8.23
N VAL A 226 22.30 -13.08 8.35
CA VAL A 226 22.36 -12.19 9.51
C VAL A 226 21.00 -11.54 9.78
N VAL A 227 20.61 -11.47 11.06
CA VAL A 227 19.43 -10.77 11.54
C VAL A 227 19.89 -9.49 12.23
N MET A 228 19.54 -8.35 11.65
CA MET A 228 19.93 -7.04 12.12
C MET A 228 18.82 -6.50 13.02
N VAL A 229 19.09 -6.48 14.33
CA VAL A 229 18.09 -6.17 15.36
C VAL A 229 17.71 -4.70 15.28
N THR A 230 16.40 -4.46 15.20
CA THR A 230 15.80 -3.11 15.11
C THR A 230 15.54 -2.49 16.48
N PHE A 231 15.34 -1.16 16.48
CA PHE A 231 15.06 -0.39 17.69
C PHE A 231 13.59 0.04 17.81
N VAL A 232 12.70 -0.37 16.89
CA VAL A 232 11.26 0.00 16.93
C VAL A 232 10.60 -0.50 18.24
N PRO A 233 10.16 0.40 19.15
CA PRO A 233 9.74 0.01 20.50
C PRO A 233 8.59 -1.01 20.56
N SER A 234 7.60 -0.90 19.67
CA SER A 234 6.45 -1.83 19.61
C SER A 234 6.84 -3.22 19.12
N PHE A 235 8.00 -3.37 18.48
CA PHE A 235 8.54 -4.68 18.09
C PHE A 235 9.38 -5.30 19.20
N LEU A 236 9.78 -4.53 20.21
CA LEU A 236 10.71 -4.98 21.25
C LEU A 236 10.03 -5.28 22.59
N SER A 237 8.92 -4.63 22.90
CA SER A 237 8.20 -4.82 24.17
C SER A 237 6.76 -5.27 23.94
N PRO A 238 6.34 -6.40 24.54
CA PRO A 238 4.94 -6.81 24.57
C PRO A 238 4.01 -5.74 25.15
N GLU A 239 4.46 -5.01 26.17
CA GLU A 239 3.70 -3.92 26.81
C GLU A 239 3.53 -2.75 25.84
N ARG A 240 4.62 -2.31 25.19
CA ARG A 240 4.56 -1.23 24.19
C ARG A 240 3.67 -1.61 23.02
N ARG A 241 3.77 -2.86 22.55
CA ARG A 241 2.89 -3.41 21.53
C ARG A 241 1.42 -3.34 21.94
N ALA A 242 1.08 -3.88 23.11
CA ALA A 242 -0.29 -3.91 23.60
C ALA A 242 -0.87 -2.49 23.74
N TRP A 243 -0.04 -1.51 24.11
CA TRP A 243 -0.42 -0.11 24.13
C TRP A 243 -0.71 0.47 22.74
N VAL A 244 0.10 0.15 21.73
CA VAL A 244 -0.18 0.54 20.32
C VAL A 244 -1.46 -0.13 19.82
N GLU A 245 -1.65 -1.43 20.07
CA GLU A 245 -2.86 -2.18 19.69
C GLU A 245 -4.13 -1.65 20.40
N ALA A 246 -3.98 -1.06 21.58
CA ALA A 246 -5.05 -0.39 22.31
C ALA A 246 -5.31 1.05 21.85
N GLY A 247 -4.70 1.51 20.76
CA GLY A 247 -4.90 2.85 20.19
C GLY A 247 -4.12 3.95 20.91
N GLU A 248 -2.99 3.61 21.53
CA GLU A 248 -2.06 4.57 22.13
C GLU A 248 -2.65 5.41 23.27
N VAL A 249 -3.61 4.83 24.00
CA VAL A 249 -4.31 5.50 25.11
C VAL A 249 -3.45 5.52 26.37
N GLY A 250 -3.17 6.72 26.90
CA GLY A 250 -2.43 6.92 28.16
C GLY A 250 -0.91 6.96 27.97
N PRO A 251 -0.13 6.94 29.08
CA PRO A 251 1.32 7.03 29.00
C PRO A 251 1.91 5.78 28.34
N ALA A 252 2.73 6.02 27.32
CA ALA A 252 3.50 5.02 26.61
C ALA A 252 4.40 4.19 27.56
N PRO A 253 4.35 2.85 27.52
CA PRO A 253 5.33 2.01 28.20
C PRO A 253 6.76 2.35 27.73
N VAL A 254 7.68 2.44 28.69
CA VAL A 254 9.09 2.75 28.43
C VAL A 254 9.76 1.51 27.87
N VAL A 255 10.45 1.67 26.74
CA VAL A 255 11.36 0.69 26.16
C VAL A 255 12.75 1.33 26.19
N ASP A 256 13.76 0.59 26.60
CA ASP A 256 15.13 1.09 26.74
C ASP A 256 16.14 0.17 26.04
N VAL A 257 17.42 0.51 26.18
CA VAL A 257 18.54 -0.26 25.61
C VAL A 257 18.55 -1.74 26.02
N ALA A 258 18.02 -2.08 27.21
CA ALA A 258 18.02 -3.46 27.70
C ALA A 258 17.06 -4.33 26.88
N ALA A 259 15.92 -3.79 26.44
CA ALA A 259 14.99 -4.51 25.58
C ALA A 259 15.61 -4.86 24.21
N VAL A 260 16.42 -3.97 23.64
CA VAL A 260 17.18 -4.25 22.41
C VAL A 260 18.21 -5.36 22.66
N ALA A 261 18.94 -5.29 23.79
CA ALA A 261 19.92 -6.31 24.16
C ALA A 261 19.27 -7.70 24.38
N ASP A 262 18.06 -7.77 24.94
CA ASP A 262 17.30 -9.03 25.09
C ASP A 262 17.03 -9.69 23.74
N HIS A 263 16.63 -8.90 22.74
CA HIS A 263 16.44 -9.38 21.37
C HIS A 263 17.75 -9.85 20.73
N VAL A 264 18.85 -9.09 20.90
CA VAL A 264 20.18 -9.46 20.41
C VAL A 264 20.65 -10.79 21.02
N GLU A 265 20.46 -10.99 22.32
CA GLU A 265 20.85 -12.23 23.01
C GLU A 265 19.99 -13.42 22.60
N HIS A 266 18.68 -13.23 22.39
CA HIS A 266 17.82 -14.29 21.88
C HIS A 266 18.19 -14.70 20.45
N VAL A 267 18.42 -13.73 19.55
CA VAL A 267 18.89 -14.02 18.19
C VAL A 267 20.23 -14.77 18.24
N ARG A 268 21.18 -14.34 19.09
CA ARG A 268 22.45 -15.07 19.29
C ARG A 268 22.22 -16.50 19.77
N ALA A 269 21.30 -16.71 20.71
CA ALA A 269 21.04 -18.03 21.29
C ALA A 269 20.50 -19.04 20.25
N ILE A 270 19.66 -18.58 19.32
CA ILE A 270 19.03 -19.44 18.31
C ILE A 270 19.82 -19.53 17.00
N ALA A 271 20.26 -18.38 16.45
CA ALA A 271 20.92 -18.30 15.15
C ALA A 271 22.46 -18.36 15.24
N GLY A 272 23.03 -18.16 16.44
CA GLY A 272 24.48 -18.11 16.67
C GLY A 272 25.09 -16.72 16.51
N ILE A 273 26.27 -16.51 17.10
CA ILE A 273 26.97 -15.21 17.12
C ILE A 273 27.29 -14.67 15.72
N SER A 274 27.46 -15.53 14.72
CA SER A 274 27.74 -15.11 13.35
C SER A 274 26.54 -14.55 12.59
N ALA A 275 25.35 -14.61 13.19
CA ALA A 275 24.07 -14.30 12.54
C ALA A 275 23.33 -13.11 13.17
N VAL A 276 23.99 -12.32 14.01
CA VAL A 276 23.38 -11.15 14.66
C VAL A 276 24.03 -9.85 14.17
N GLY A 277 23.22 -8.80 13.97
CA GLY A 277 23.63 -7.46 13.54
C GLY A 277 22.72 -6.37 14.12
N LEU A 278 22.84 -5.13 13.64
CA LEU A 278 22.05 -3.98 14.09
C LEU A 278 21.45 -3.20 12.91
N GLY A 279 20.16 -2.88 12.97
CA GLY A 279 19.46 -2.10 11.94
C GLY A 279 18.42 -1.21 12.58
N GLY A 280 18.85 -0.02 13.00
CA GLY A 280 18.16 0.80 14.00
C GLY A 280 16.79 1.33 13.59
N ASP A 281 16.50 1.44 12.29
CA ASP A 281 15.24 2.02 11.77
C ASP A 281 15.12 3.53 12.10
N TYR A 282 16.26 4.20 12.27
CA TYR A 282 16.32 5.64 12.51
C TYR A 282 15.70 6.41 11.34
N ASP A 283 14.99 7.50 11.65
CA ASP A 283 14.13 8.27 10.73
C ASP A 283 12.96 7.49 10.08
N GLY A 284 12.76 6.20 10.43
CA GLY A 284 11.68 5.35 9.92
C GLY A 284 10.52 5.13 10.92
N THR A 285 10.70 5.53 12.18
CA THR A 285 9.72 5.42 13.27
C THR A 285 9.65 6.72 14.08
N ASP A 286 8.49 7.02 14.67
CA ASP A 286 8.27 8.23 15.47
C ASP A 286 8.81 8.15 16.90
N ALA A 287 9.18 6.95 17.35
CA ALA A 287 9.66 6.72 18.72
C ALA A 287 10.85 5.75 18.75
N MET A 288 11.77 6.02 19.66
CA MET A 288 12.99 5.23 19.89
C MET A 288 13.09 4.77 21.35
N PRO A 289 13.86 3.71 21.66
CA PRO A 289 14.13 3.30 23.03
C PRO A 289 14.98 4.34 23.76
N ALA A 290 14.76 4.49 25.06
CA ALA A 290 15.55 5.39 25.89
C ALA A 290 17.05 5.01 25.86
N GLY A 291 17.91 5.98 25.59
CA GLY A 291 19.35 5.77 25.41
C GLY A 291 19.76 5.40 23.98
N LEU A 292 18.78 5.21 23.09
CA LEU A 292 18.93 5.00 21.65
C LEU A 292 18.11 6.03 20.86
N ASP A 293 17.90 7.22 21.44
CA ASP A 293 17.02 8.27 20.94
C ASP A 293 17.36 8.75 19.52
N ASP A 294 18.64 8.66 19.14
CA ASP A 294 19.14 9.00 17.82
C ASP A 294 20.39 8.19 17.46
N VAL A 295 20.94 8.38 16.25
CA VAL A 295 22.07 7.59 15.75
C VAL A 295 23.37 7.74 16.58
N ALA A 296 23.42 8.64 17.58
CA ALA A 296 24.53 8.70 18.53
C ALA A 296 24.43 7.65 19.65
N GLY A 297 23.31 6.92 19.76
CA GLY A 297 23.00 6.02 20.87
C GLY A 297 23.71 4.66 20.88
N TYR A 298 24.24 4.18 19.74
CA TYR A 298 24.83 2.83 19.66
C TYR A 298 25.86 2.46 20.76
N PRO A 299 26.74 3.38 21.23
CA PRO A 299 27.65 3.08 22.34
C PRO A 299 26.93 2.60 23.61
N ALA A 300 25.72 3.10 23.90
CA ALA A 300 24.94 2.66 25.06
C ALA A 300 24.56 1.17 24.96
N LEU A 301 24.21 0.69 23.75
CA LEU A 301 23.92 -0.72 23.50
C LEU A 301 25.16 -1.60 23.60
N VAL A 302 26.28 -1.12 23.06
CA VAL A 302 27.57 -1.81 23.18
C VAL A 302 27.97 -1.96 24.66
N ASP A 303 27.80 -0.90 25.45
CA ASP A 303 28.08 -0.92 26.90
C ASP A 303 27.12 -1.83 27.67
N GLU A 304 25.84 -1.86 27.31
CA GLU A 304 24.85 -2.81 27.88
C GLU A 304 25.28 -4.26 27.62
N LEU A 305 25.59 -4.63 26.37
CA LEU A 305 26.00 -5.98 26.02
C LEU A 305 27.36 -6.36 26.63
N ALA A 306 28.30 -5.42 26.72
CA ALA A 306 29.57 -5.63 27.42
C ALA A 306 29.35 -5.95 28.92
N ARG A 307 28.41 -5.25 29.58
CA ARG A 307 28.01 -5.56 30.96
C ARG A 307 27.35 -6.94 31.11
N ARG A 308 26.70 -7.43 30.06
CA ARG A 308 26.15 -8.79 29.99
C ARG A 308 27.19 -9.86 29.65
N GLY A 309 28.46 -9.49 29.49
CA GLY A 309 29.57 -10.42 29.29
C GLY A 309 29.90 -10.70 27.83
N TRP A 310 29.42 -9.89 26.88
CA TRP A 310 29.87 -9.97 25.50
C TRP A 310 31.34 -9.58 25.38
N THR A 311 32.11 -10.41 24.67
CA THR A 311 33.53 -10.14 24.44
C THR A 311 33.71 -9.04 23.38
N SER A 312 34.90 -8.45 23.31
CA SER A 312 35.22 -7.46 22.26
C SER A 312 35.04 -8.06 20.86
N ASP A 313 35.41 -9.34 20.66
CA ASP A 313 35.22 -10.05 19.40
C ASP A 313 33.73 -10.30 19.08
N ASP A 314 32.90 -10.61 20.08
CA ASP A 314 31.44 -10.74 19.91
C ASP A 314 30.82 -9.38 19.49
N LEU A 315 31.29 -8.28 20.08
CA LEU A 315 30.82 -6.93 19.78
C LEU A 315 31.27 -6.48 18.38
N ASP A 316 32.50 -6.78 17.96
CA ASP A 316 32.96 -6.56 16.57
C ASP A 316 32.12 -7.39 15.57
N ALA A 317 31.80 -8.64 15.92
CA ALA A 317 30.95 -9.50 15.08
C ALA A 317 29.55 -8.90 14.91
N LEU A 318 28.90 -8.50 16.02
CA LEU A 318 27.59 -7.84 16.03
C LEU A 318 27.59 -6.52 15.25
N THR A 319 28.53 -5.64 15.54
CA THR A 319 28.48 -4.25 15.06
C THR A 319 28.84 -4.12 13.59
N HIS A 320 29.74 -4.95 13.06
CA HIS A 320 30.13 -4.85 11.64
C HIS A 320 30.58 -6.17 11.00
N GLY A 321 31.17 -7.09 11.76
CA GLY A 321 31.84 -8.28 11.23
C GLY A 321 30.90 -9.20 10.45
N ASN A 322 29.71 -9.46 10.99
CA ASN A 322 28.74 -10.37 10.39
C ASN A 322 28.17 -9.84 9.10
N ILE A 323 27.75 -8.57 9.05
CA ILE A 323 27.23 -7.97 7.82
C ILE A 323 28.32 -7.81 6.75
N LEU A 324 29.56 -7.49 7.12
CA LEU A 324 30.70 -7.49 6.18
C LEU A 324 30.98 -8.88 5.58
N ARG A 325 30.82 -9.94 6.38
CA ARG A 325 30.93 -11.32 5.92
C ARG A 325 29.82 -11.64 4.92
N VAL A 326 28.58 -11.35 5.26
CA VAL A 326 27.41 -11.60 4.39
C VAL A 326 27.53 -10.84 3.07
N LEU A 327 27.83 -9.55 3.12
CA LEU A 327 28.03 -8.74 1.91
C LEU A 327 29.22 -9.24 1.08
N GLY A 328 30.30 -9.67 1.74
CA GLY A 328 31.48 -10.21 1.08
C GLY A 328 31.21 -11.50 0.29
N VAL A 329 30.22 -12.31 0.68
CA VAL A 329 29.84 -13.53 -0.04
C VAL A 329 29.25 -13.21 -1.41
N VAL A 330 28.51 -12.10 -1.54
CA VAL A 330 27.81 -11.71 -2.78
C VAL A 330 28.57 -10.66 -3.60
N ASP A 331 29.72 -10.18 -3.13
CA ASP A 331 30.52 -9.15 -3.80
C ASP A 331 31.02 -9.60 -5.18
N GLU A 332 31.40 -10.86 -5.34
CA GLU A 332 31.87 -11.36 -6.63
C GLU A 332 30.73 -11.52 -7.65
N ASP A 333 29.56 -12.00 -7.20
CA ASP A 333 28.36 -12.05 -8.04
C ASP A 333 27.99 -10.64 -8.53
N TYR A 334 28.04 -9.65 -7.63
CA TYR A 334 27.78 -8.25 -7.95
C TYR A 334 28.77 -7.67 -8.97
N ARG A 335 30.08 -7.88 -8.75
CA ARG A 335 31.13 -7.42 -9.69
C ARG A 335 30.97 -8.08 -11.07
N THR A 336 30.72 -9.38 -11.09
CA THR A 336 30.51 -10.15 -12.31
C THR A 336 29.27 -9.66 -13.06
N PHE A 337 28.19 -9.33 -12.34
CA PHE A 337 26.99 -8.73 -12.92
C PHE A 337 27.25 -7.35 -13.52
N LEU A 338 27.94 -6.46 -12.81
CA LEU A 338 28.31 -5.14 -13.32
C LEU A 338 29.24 -5.23 -14.54
N ALA A 339 30.12 -6.22 -14.57
CA ALA A 339 30.99 -6.52 -15.71
C ALA A 339 30.24 -7.15 -16.90
N GLY A 340 28.97 -7.50 -16.75
CA GLY A 340 28.16 -8.13 -17.80
C GLY A 340 28.47 -9.61 -18.03
N THR A 341 29.10 -10.29 -17.06
CA THR A 341 29.58 -11.67 -17.18
C THR A 341 28.84 -12.68 -16.29
N ALA A 342 27.76 -12.26 -15.61
CA ALA A 342 27.01 -13.09 -14.65
C ALA A 342 26.02 -14.09 -15.29
N GLY A 343 26.29 -14.52 -16.52
CA GLY A 343 25.43 -15.43 -17.29
C GLY A 343 24.07 -14.82 -17.66
N GLU A 344 23.19 -15.68 -18.19
CA GLU A 344 21.86 -15.30 -18.64
C GLU A 344 20.95 -14.87 -17.48
N PRO A 345 20.17 -13.78 -17.64
CA PRO A 345 19.18 -13.37 -16.64
C PRO A 345 18.12 -14.43 -16.39
N VAL A 346 17.65 -14.52 -15.14
CA VAL A 346 16.43 -15.26 -14.81
C VAL A 346 15.26 -14.55 -15.49
N GLY A 347 14.43 -15.30 -16.22
CA GLY A 347 13.21 -14.79 -16.84
C GLY A 347 13.44 -13.59 -17.78
N ILE A 348 13.91 -13.82 -19.00
CA ILE A 348 13.98 -12.78 -20.04
C ILE A 348 12.59 -12.63 -20.67
N ARG A 349 11.68 -11.98 -19.95
CA ARG A 349 10.38 -11.55 -20.48
C ARG A 349 10.20 -10.07 -20.19
N PRO A 350 9.75 -9.27 -21.18
CA PRO A 350 9.34 -7.90 -20.90
C PRO A 350 8.24 -7.93 -19.85
N ALA A 351 8.41 -7.19 -18.75
CA ALA A 351 7.31 -6.94 -17.81
C ALA A 351 6.21 -6.11 -18.47
N VAL A 352 6.60 -5.27 -19.44
CA VAL A 352 5.70 -4.56 -20.36
C VAL A 352 5.62 -5.36 -21.65
N ASP A 353 4.56 -6.16 -21.78
CA ASP A 353 4.31 -6.95 -22.99
C ASP A 353 3.81 -6.05 -24.13
N LEU A 354 4.66 -5.84 -25.14
CA LEU A 354 4.32 -5.11 -26.36
C LEU A 354 3.71 -6.01 -27.44
N THR A 355 3.74 -7.34 -27.27
CA THR A 355 3.18 -8.32 -28.22
C THR A 355 1.69 -8.55 -28.00
N ALA A 356 1.19 -8.28 -26.78
CA ALA A 356 -0.23 -8.03 -26.53
C ALA A 356 -0.77 -6.78 -27.27
N ALA A 357 0.11 -5.93 -27.82
CA ALA A 357 -0.29 -4.80 -28.67
C ALA A 357 -0.55 -5.20 -30.15
N GLY A 358 -0.27 -6.45 -30.54
CA GLY A 358 -0.37 -6.94 -31.93
C GLY A 358 -1.55 -7.86 -32.23
N GLU A 359 -2.21 -8.42 -31.21
CA GLU A 359 -3.47 -9.16 -31.33
C GLU A 359 -4.46 -8.60 -30.31
N GLY A 360 -5.22 -7.58 -30.73
CA GLY A 360 -6.38 -7.04 -30.00
C GLY A 360 -6.14 -6.65 -28.55
N THR A 361 -5.52 -5.49 -28.30
CA THR A 361 -5.66 -4.83 -26.99
C THR A 361 -7.14 -4.54 -26.76
N THR A 362 -7.79 -5.27 -25.87
CA THR A 362 -9.04 -4.77 -25.29
C THR A 362 -8.68 -3.53 -24.48
N ARG A 363 -9.03 -2.36 -25.00
CA ARG A 363 -9.02 -1.09 -24.26
C ARG A 363 -9.59 -1.36 -22.86
N ARG A 364 -8.90 -0.95 -21.79
CA ARG A 364 -9.49 -1.04 -20.44
C ARG A 364 -10.82 -0.28 -20.47
N PRO A 365 -11.93 -0.91 -20.06
CA PRO A 365 -13.22 -0.24 -20.16
C PRO A 365 -13.23 1.03 -19.33
N ARG A 366 -13.66 2.14 -19.94
CA ARG A 366 -13.65 3.46 -19.29
C ARG A 366 -14.96 3.71 -18.58
N VAL A 367 -14.90 4.19 -17.34
CA VAL A 367 -16.09 4.52 -16.55
C VAL A 367 -16.07 6.00 -16.22
N LEU A 368 -17.08 6.75 -16.64
CA LEU A 368 -17.26 8.13 -16.20
C LEU A 368 -17.78 8.13 -14.76
N VAL A 369 -17.12 8.86 -13.86
CA VAL A 369 -17.54 9.04 -12.46
C VAL A 369 -17.90 10.51 -12.24
N VAL A 370 -19.19 10.80 -12.13
CA VAL A 370 -19.70 12.15 -11.87
C VAL A 370 -19.67 12.44 -10.38
N GLN A 371 -18.89 13.44 -9.99
CA GLN A 371 -18.77 13.93 -8.62
C GLN A 371 -19.59 15.22 -8.44
N ASN A 372 -20.59 15.18 -7.55
CA ASN A 372 -21.54 16.28 -7.37
C ASN A 372 -21.06 17.40 -6.43
N ALA A 373 -20.10 17.10 -5.55
CA ALA A 373 -19.47 18.10 -4.69
C ALA A 373 -18.02 17.70 -4.38
N LYS A 374 -17.11 18.66 -4.23
CA LYS A 374 -15.70 18.42 -3.86
C LYS A 374 -15.50 17.47 -2.66
N PRO A 375 -16.26 17.56 -1.55
CA PRO A 375 -16.13 16.63 -0.44
C PRO A 375 -16.75 15.23 -0.70
N SER A 376 -17.62 15.10 -1.70
CA SER A 376 -18.33 13.87 -2.07
C SER A 376 -17.56 13.07 -3.13
N GLY A 377 -16.27 12.85 -2.91
CA GLY A 377 -15.41 12.09 -3.83
C GLY A 377 -15.72 10.59 -3.84
N PRO A 378 -15.14 9.83 -4.79
CA PRO A 378 -15.40 8.40 -4.96
C PRO A 378 -14.76 7.50 -3.88
N ARG A 379 -13.94 8.05 -2.97
CA ARG A 379 -13.38 7.31 -1.82
C ARG A 379 -12.83 5.92 -2.22
N ARG A 380 -13.27 4.83 -1.59
CA ARG A 380 -12.80 3.46 -1.89
C ARG A 380 -13.23 2.94 -3.27
N LEU A 381 -14.27 3.52 -3.89
CA LEU A 381 -14.83 3.07 -5.17
C LEU A 381 -13.83 3.17 -6.32
N SER A 382 -13.09 4.28 -6.43
CA SER A 382 -12.12 4.45 -7.53
C SER A 382 -11.00 3.41 -7.51
N GLY A 383 -10.49 3.09 -6.31
CA GLY A 383 -9.49 2.02 -6.16
C GLY A 383 -10.06 0.68 -6.58
N TRP A 384 -11.29 0.37 -6.15
CA TRP A 384 -11.92 -0.91 -6.45
C TRP A 384 -12.29 -1.08 -7.92
N LEU A 385 -12.74 -0.04 -8.61
CA LEU A 385 -12.96 -0.08 -10.07
C LEU A 385 -11.66 -0.38 -10.83
N ARG A 386 -10.54 0.22 -10.40
CA ARG A 386 -9.22 -0.06 -11.00
C ARG A 386 -8.75 -1.48 -10.74
N ASP A 387 -8.97 -2.00 -9.53
CA ASP A 387 -8.65 -3.38 -9.19
C ASP A 387 -9.45 -4.39 -10.04
N GLU A 388 -10.68 -4.03 -10.43
CA GLU A 388 -11.50 -4.81 -11.36
C GLU A 388 -11.13 -4.62 -12.85
N GLY A 389 -10.04 -3.90 -13.14
CA GLY A 389 -9.53 -3.72 -14.49
C GLY A 389 -10.24 -2.63 -15.30
N LEU A 390 -11.01 -1.77 -14.64
CA LEU A 390 -11.66 -0.60 -15.26
C LEU A 390 -10.77 0.65 -15.17
N ASP A 391 -11.07 1.65 -15.99
CA ASP A 391 -10.44 2.96 -15.94
C ASP A 391 -11.46 4.05 -15.55
N PRO A 392 -11.57 4.39 -14.25
CA PRO A 392 -12.48 5.43 -13.79
C PRO A 392 -11.91 6.83 -14.03
N GLU A 393 -12.70 7.66 -14.70
CA GLU A 393 -12.45 9.08 -14.96
C GLU A 393 -13.40 9.94 -14.13
N VAL A 394 -12.86 10.61 -13.11
CA VAL A 394 -13.66 11.41 -12.18
C VAL A 394 -13.81 12.84 -12.70
N MET A 395 -15.05 13.29 -12.88
CA MET A 395 -15.38 14.65 -13.30
C MET A 395 -16.26 15.34 -12.26
N LEU A 396 -15.80 16.50 -11.78
CA LEU A 396 -16.62 17.37 -10.93
C LEU A 396 -17.71 18.01 -11.79
N GLY A 397 -18.98 17.87 -11.42
CA GLY A 397 -20.11 18.39 -12.19
C GLY A 397 -19.98 19.88 -12.51
N ALA A 398 -19.63 20.69 -11.52
CA ALA A 398 -19.38 22.13 -11.67
C ALA A 398 -18.16 22.47 -12.57
N GLY A 399 -17.30 21.49 -12.86
CA GLY A 399 -16.16 21.62 -13.78
C GLY A 399 -16.53 21.43 -15.26
N GLY A 400 -17.76 21.02 -15.56
CA GLY A 400 -18.25 20.74 -16.90
C GLY A 400 -18.27 19.25 -17.20
N LEU A 401 -19.47 18.71 -17.46
CA LEU A 401 -19.69 17.32 -17.86
C LEU A 401 -19.69 17.19 -19.38
N PRO A 402 -19.32 16.02 -19.93
CA PRO A 402 -19.43 15.76 -21.36
C PRO A 402 -20.90 15.81 -21.80
N SER A 403 -21.14 16.15 -23.06
CA SER A 403 -22.49 16.14 -23.65
C SER A 403 -23.00 14.73 -23.95
N SER A 404 -22.11 13.72 -23.97
CA SER A 404 -22.48 12.33 -24.22
C SER A 404 -21.61 11.31 -23.48
N LEU A 405 -22.11 10.08 -23.38
CA LEU A 405 -21.37 8.92 -22.87
C LEU A 405 -20.51 8.23 -23.95
N GLU A 406 -20.40 8.80 -25.15
CA GLU A 406 -19.59 8.23 -26.23
C GLU A 406 -18.13 8.04 -25.76
N GLY A 407 -17.61 6.82 -25.94
CA GLY A 407 -16.26 6.45 -25.51
C GLY A 407 -16.13 6.08 -24.03
N PHE A 408 -17.23 5.98 -23.28
CA PHE A 408 -17.32 5.35 -21.96
C PHE A 408 -18.14 4.07 -22.03
N ASP A 409 -17.71 3.04 -21.30
CA ASP A 409 -18.35 1.73 -21.21
C ASP A 409 -19.21 1.58 -19.94
N GLY A 410 -19.18 2.59 -19.07
CA GLY A 410 -20.01 2.64 -17.87
C GLY A 410 -20.08 4.04 -17.26
N LEU A 411 -21.04 4.23 -16.37
CA LEU A 411 -21.31 5.49 -15.67
C LEU A 411 -21.48 5.25 -14.16
N VAL A 412 -20.88 6.10 -13.34
CA VAL A 412 -21.13 6.20 -11.91
C VAL A 412 -21.55 7.62 -11.60
N MET A 413 -22.63 7.78 -10.85
CA MET A 413 -23.14 9.09 -10.43
C MET A 413 -23.13 9.14 -8.91
N LEU A 414 -22.25 9.95 -8.32
CA LEU A 414 -22.06 10.01 -6.87
C LEU A 414 -23.13 10.87 -6.18
N GLY A 415 -23.24 10.69 -4.86
CA GLY A 415 -24.15 11.46 -4.02
C GLY A 415 -23.84 12.95 -3.93
N GLY A 416 -24.82 13.72 -3.47
CA GLY A 416 -24.75 15.17 -3.26
C GLY A 416 -25.93 15.64 -2.41
N GLY A 417 -25.85 16.85 -1.88
CA GLY A 417 -26.91 17.43 -1.02
C GLY A 417 -27.94 18.27 -1.77
N LEU A 418 -28.14 18.01 -3.06
CA LEU A 418 -29.09 18.73 -3.91
C LEU A 418 -30.24 17.80 -4.31
N MET A 419 -31.40 18.36 -4.64
CA MET A 419 -32.46 17.60 -5.30
C MET A 419 -32.14 17.39 -6.79
N PRO A 420 -32.62 16.30 -7.41
CA PRO A 420 -32.35 16.00 -8.82
C PRO A 420 -32.68 17.09 -9.82
N ASP A 421 -33.62 17.99 -9.51
CA ASP A 421 -34.13 19.07 -10.35
C ASP A 421 -33.76 20.48 -9.84
N ASP A 422 -32.85 20.60 -8.87
CA ASP A 422 -32.39 21.89 -8.32
C ASP A 422 -31.37 22.59 -9.22
N ASP A 423 -31.75 22.89 -10.46
CA ASP A 423 -30.89 23.53 -11.47
C ASP A 423 -30.40 24.92 -11.06
N ALA A 424 -31.10 25.57 -10.11
CA ALA A 424 -30.70 26.87 -9.60
C ALA A 424 -29.46 26.77 -8.71
N ALA A 425 -29.39 25.76 -7.82
CA ALA A 425 -28.23 25.52 -6.97
C ALA A 425 -27.15 24.69 -7.68
N GLY A 426 -27.54 23.79 -8.59
CA GLY A 426 -26.65 22.95 -9.38
C GLY A 426 -26.88 23.07 -10.88
N PRO A 427 -26.38 24.12 -11.56
CA PRO A 427 -26.59 24.29 -13.01
C PRO A 427 -26.07 23.13 -13.89
N TRP A 428 -25.14 22.31 -13.37
CA TRP A 428 -24.63 21.13 -14.06
C TRP A 428 -25.60 19.93 -14.01
N LEU A 429 -26.59 19.92 -13.11
CA LEU A 429 -27.55 18.82 -12.96
C LEU A 429 -28.32 18.55 -14.25
N ALA A 430 -28.59 19.59 -15.05
CA ALA A 430 -29.19 19.43 -16.38
C ALA A 430 -28.33 18.55 -17.31
N ALA A 431 -27.00 18.69 -17.29
CA ALA A 431 -26.09 17.87 -18.07
C ALA A 431 -25.99 16.45 -17.50
N GLU A 432 -25.95 16.31 -16.17
CA GLU A 432 -25.95 15.00 -15.50
C GLU A 432 -27.23 14.21 -15.78
N ARG A 433 -28.41 14.86 -15.74
CA ARG A 433 -29.70 14.25 -16.15
C ARG A 433 -29.70 13.85 -17.63
N ALA A 434 -28.99 14.57 -18.50
CA ALA A 434 -28.85 14.19 -19.89
C ALA A 434 -28.00 12.93 -20.07
N LEU A 435 -26.91 12.79 -19.30
CA LEU A 435 -26.10 11.56 -19.26
C LEU A 435 -26.89 10.38 -18.68
N ALA A 436 -27.64 10.60 -17.60
CA ALA A 436 -28.54 9.60 -17.03
C ALA A 436 -29.59 9.11 -18.05
N ARG A 437 -30.15 10.01 -18.86
CA ARG A 437 -31.08 9.64 -19.94
C ARG A 437 -30.40 8.77 -20.99
N GLN A 438 -29.18 9.12 -21.42
CA GLN A 438 -28.41 8.30 -22.36
C GLN A 438 -28.10 6.91 -21.79
N ALA A 439 -27.75 6.83 -20.51
CA ALA A 439 -27.51 5.57 -19.84
C ALA A 439 -28.77 4.68 -19.78
N ILE A 440 -29.92 5.26 -19.47
CA ILE A 440 -31.22 4.54 -19.44
C ILE A 440 -31.63 4.10 -20.84
N ASP A 441 -31.60 5.00 -21.82
CA ASP A 441 -32.04 4.73 -23.19
C ASP A 441 -31.13 3.71 -23.90
N GLY A 442 -29.82 3.74 -23.58
CA GLY A 442 -28.81 2.83 -24.13
C GLY A 442 -28.55 1.58 -23.29
N ASP A 443 -29.20 1.43 -22.13
CA ASP A 443 -28.93 0.37 -21.13
C ASP A 443 -27.43 0.22 -20.82
N ILE A 444 -26.73 1.35 -20.66
CA ILE A 444 -25.30 1.40 -20.36
C ILE A 444 -25.10 1.04 -18.89
N PRO A 445 -24.15 0.15 -18.52
CA PRO A 445 -23.80 -0.16 -17.14
C PRO A 445 -23.65 1.10 -16.27
N THR A 446 -24.60 1.29 -15.37
CA THR A 446 -24.69 2.52 -14.58
C THR A 446 -24.97 2.24 -13.11
N LEU A 447 -24.23 2.93 -12.23
CA LEU A 447 -24.44 2.92 -10.79
C LEU A 447 -24.69 4.35 -10.28
N GLY A 448 -25.94 4.67 -10.00
CA GLY A 448 -26.32 5.92 -9.34
C GLY A 448 -26.39 5.75 -7.83
N ILE A 449 -25.68 6.60 -7.07
CA ILE A 449 -25.54 6.52 -5.62
C ILE A 449 -26.15 7.78 -4.99
N CYS A 450 -27.05 7.59 -4.02
CA CYS A 450 -27.76 8.67 -3.34
C CYS A 450 -28.40 9.63 -4.36
N LEU A 451 -27.94 10.89 -4.46
CA LEU A 451 -28.38 11.83 -5.51
C LEU A 451 -28.32 11.22 -6.92
N GLY A 452 -27.28 10.46 -7.26
CA GLY A 452 -27.20 9.79 -8.56
C GLY A 452 -28.34 8.78 -8.77
N GLY A 453 -28.71 8.03 -7.73
CA GLY A 453 -29.86 7.11 -7.76
C GLY A 453 -31.20 7.86 -7.88
N GLN A 454 -31.32 9.01 -7.22
CA GLN A 454 -32.48 9.89 -7.31
C GLN A 454 -32.62 10.53 -8.70
N ILE A 455 -31.50 10.93 -9.33
CA ILE A 455 -31.49 11.42 -10.70
C ILE A 455 -31.97 10.33 -11.67
N LEU A 456 -31.50 9.08 -11.53
CA LEU A 456 -31.99 7.96 -12.34
C LEU A 456 -33.50 7.74 -12.15
N ALA A 457 -33.98 7.82 -10.91
CA ALA A 457 -35.40 7.70 -10.61
C ALA A 457 -36.21 8.84 -11.25
N HIS A 458 -35.76 10.09 -11.10
CA HIS A 458 -36.41 11.27 -11.68
C HIS A 458 -36.44 11.21 -13.22
N VAL A 459 -35.30 10.92 -13.86
CA VAL A 459 -35.17 10.85 -15.32
C VAL A 459 -35.98 9.69 -15.90
N GLY A 460 -36.07 8.56 -15.19
CA GLY A 460 -36.90 7.41 -15.57
C GLY A 460 -38.41 7.63 -15.39
N GLY A 461 -38.86 8.75 -14.80
CA GLY A 461 -40.28 9.05 -14.57
C GLY A 461 -40.83 8.59 -13.22
N GLY A 462 -39.96 8.31 -12.25
CA GLY A 462 -40.30 8.13 -10.84
C GLY A 462 -40.57 9.46 -10.12
N GLU A 463 -40.75 9.39 -8.80
CA GLU A 463 -40.87 10.56 -7.93
C GLU A 463 -39.80 10.54 -6.85
N VAL A 464 -39.16 11.70 -6.66
CA VAL A 464 -38.22 11.98 -5.57
C VAL A 464 -38.80 13.14 -4.77
N ALA A 465 -38.88 12.99 -3.46
CA ALA A 465 -39.41 14.02 -2.56
C ALA A 465 -38.35 14.41 -1.54
N ALA A 466 -38.21 15.71 -1.33
CA ALA A 466 -37.30 16.25 -0.32
C ALA A 466 -37.84 16.00 1.10
N ASP A 467 -36.95 15.85 2.07
CA ASP A 467 -37.24 15.82 3.52
C ASP A 467 -38.42 14.90 3.90
N THR A 468 -38.57 13.76 3.22
CA THR A 468 -39.75 12.90 3.35
C THR A 468 -39.40 11.59 4.02
N GLY A 469 -40.14 11.21 5.06
CA GLY A 469 -39.95 9.93 5.76
C GLY A 469 -38.88 9.97 6.85
N PRO A 470 -38.54 8.80 7.43
CA PRO A 470 -37.53 8.70 8.48
C PRO A 470 -36.13 8.94 7.91
N LYS A 471 -35.36 9.81 8.55
CA LYS A 471 -33.94 10.03 8.21
C LYS A 471 -33.14 8.77 8.53
N GLU A 472 -32.40 8.26 7.56
CA GLU A 472 -31.45 7.18 7.77
C GLU A 472 -30.03 7.72 7.72
N ARG A 473 -29.27 7.49 8.79
CA ARG A 473 -27.91 8.02 8.99
C ARG A 473 -27.04 6.99 9.68
N GLY A 474 -25.90 6.66 9.08
CA GLY A 474 -24.96 5.67 9.62
C GLY A 474 -25.11 4.31 8.96
N ALA A 475 -24.82 3.26 9.72
CA ALA A 475 -24.95 1.88 9.26
C ALA A 475 -26.41 1.41 9.32
N THR A 476 -27.01 1.19 8.16
CA THR A 476 -28.36 0.65 8.03
C THR A 476 -28.32 -0.73 7.39
N GLU A 477 -29.13 -1.65 7.94
CA GLU A 477 -29.33 -2.96 7.33
C GLU A 477 -30.17 -2.86 6.05
N ILE A 478 -29.56 -3.20 4.93
CA ILE A 478 -30.19 -3.28 3.62
C ILE A 478 -30.63 -4.72 3.37
N LEU A 479 -31.88 -4.87 2.93
CA LEU A 479 -32.56 -6.15 2.72
C LEU A 479 -32.86 -6.35 1.23
N PRO A 480 -32.03 -7.11 0.49
CA PRO A 480 -32.32 -7.46 -0.89
C PRO A 480 -33.64 -8.24 -1.04
N THR A 481 -34.45 -7.84 -2.03
CA THR A 481 -35.64 -8.57 -2.43
C THR A 481 -35.27 -9.90 -3.08
N ALA A 482 -36.26 -10.74 -3.44
CA ALA A 482 -35.99 -11.94 -4.22
C ALA A 482 -35.28 -11.63 -5.55
N ALA A 483 -35.64 -10.52 -6.20
CA ALA A 483 -34.97 -10.06 -7.41
C ALA A 483 -33.55 -9.52 -7.12
N GLY A 484 -33.38 -8.77 -6.03
CA GLY A 484 -32.09 -8.24 -5.60
C GLY A 484 -31.04 -9.32 -5.34
N ARG A 485 -31.43 -10.44 -4.71
CA ARG A 485 -30.51 -11.56 -4.43
C ARG A 485 -29.97 -12.25 -5.68
N THR A 486 -30.65 -12.12 -6.81
CA THR A 486 -30.23 -12.69 -8.10
C THR A 486 -29.67 -11.63 -9.06
N ASP A 487 -29.70 -10.36 -8.70
CA ASP A 487 -29.16 -9.28 -9.52
C ASP A 487 -27.63 -9.31 -9.53
N ALA A 488 -27.03 -9.05 -10.69
CA ALA A 488 -25.59 -9.13 -10.88
C ALA A 488 -24.79 -8.18 -9.98
N VAL A 489 -25.40 -7.07 -9.54
CA VAL A 489 -24.76 -6.03 -8.73
C VAL A 489 -25.25 -6.13 -7.28
N ILE A 490 -26.57 -6.16 -7.05
CA ILE A 490 -27.13 -6.17 -5.69
C ILE A 490 -27.02 -7.54 -5.01
N GLY A 491 -26.88 -8.63 -5.77
CA GLY A 491 -26.71 -9.97 -5.22
C GLY A 491 -25.46 -10.11 -4.34
N GLY A 492 -24.46 -9.24 -4.52
CA GLY A 492 -23.26 -9.16 -3.66
C GLY A 492 -23.55 -8.82 -2.20
N LEU A 493 -24.73 -8.27 -1.89
CA LEU A 493 -25.18 -8.01 -0.52
C LEU A 493 -25.68 -9.27 0.21
N GLY A 494 -25.88 -10.39 -0.50
CA GLY A 494 -26.38 -11.63 0.11
C GLY A 494 -27.83 -11.50 0.59
N THR A 495 -28.13 -12.00 1.80
CA THR A 495 -29.48 -11.95 2.39
C THR A 495 -29.79 -10.64 3.10
N SER A 496 -28.76 -10.02 3.69
CA SER A 496 -28.76 -8.66 4.22
C SER A 496 -27.32 -8.20 4.38
N ALA A 497 -27.10 -6.89 4.34
CA ALA A 497 -25.81 -6.28 4.62
C ALA A 497 -25.99 -4.89 5.23
N HIS A 498 -25.12 -4.51 6.17
CA HIS A 498 -25.07 -3.15 6.67
C HIS A 498 -24.32 -2.23 5.71
N MET A 499 -24.97 -1.15 5.27
CA MET A 499 -24.42 -0.15 4.36
C MET A 499 -24.46 1.24 5.00
N ILE A 500 -23.53 2.11 4.63
CA ILE A 500 -23.49 3.47 5.15
C ILE A 500 -24.43 4.36 4.34
N GLU A 501 -25.25 5.15 5.02
CA GLU A 501 -26.13 6.12 4.38
C GLU A 501 -26.31 7.40 5.18
N ASN A 502 -26.74 8.45 4.49
CA ASN A 502 -27.14 9.72 5.07
C ASN A 502 -28.08 10.42 4.10
N HIS A 503 -29.37 10.12 4.23
CA HIS A 503 -30.39 10.74 3.41
C HIS A 503 -31.69 10.95 4.18
N GLN A 504 -32.41 11.98 3.74
CA GLN A 504 -33.80 12.23 4.11
C GLN A 504 -34.67 12.46 2.86
N ASP A 505 -34.04 12.86 1.75
CA ASP A 505 -34.66 12.85 0.44
C ASP A 505 -34.84 11.40 -0.04
N MET A 506 -36.03 11.09 -0.54
CA MET A 506 -36.42 9.72 -0.85
C MET A 506 -37.00 9.59 -2.25
N ILE A 507 -36.67 8.48 -2.89
CA ILE A 507 -37.41 7.98 -4.04
C ILE A 507 -38.74 7.44 -3.51
N THR A 508 -39.81 8.21 -3.64
CA THR A 508 -41.14 7.86 -3.11
C THR A 508 -41.92 6.97 -4.09
N ARG A 509 -41.64 7.11 -5.39
CA ARG A 509 -42.17 6.23 -6.44
C ARG A 509 -41.06 5.82 -7.39
N LEU A 510 -40.87 4.51 -7.55
CA LEU A 510 -39.96 4.00 -8.56
C LEU A 510 -40.44 4.33 -9.97
N PRO A 511 -39.52 4.49 -10.94
CA PRO A 511 -39.89 4.65 -12.35
C PRO A 511 -40.77 3.52 -12.87
N PRO A 512 -41.65 3.78 -13.85
CA PRO A 512 -42.37 2.72 -14.55
C PRO A 512 -41.41 1.66 -15.12
N GLY A 513 -41.68 0.39 -14.83
CA GLY A 513 -40.85 -0.73 -15.29
C GLY A 513 -39.59 -1.00 -14.45
N ALA A 514 -39.33 -0.21 -13.40
CA ALA A 514 -38.23 -0.49 -12.49
C ALA A 514 -38.46 -1.77 -11.68
N VAL A 515 -37.39 -2.52 -11.45
CA VAL A 515 -37.39 -3.68 -10.55
C VAL A 515 -36.85 -3.25 -9.19
N LEU A 516 -37.62 -3.42 -8.12
CA LEU A 516 -37.16 -3.17 -6.75
C LEU A 516 -36.16 -4.25 -6.33
N LEU A 517 -34.95 -3.84 -5.97
CA LEU A 517 -33.85 -4.73 -5.62
C LEU A 517 -33.58 -4.80 -4.12
N ALA A 518 -33.76 -3.72 -3.37
CA ALA A 518 -33.58 -3.73 -1.92
C ALA A 518 -34.43 -2.69 -1.21
N SER A 519 -34.72 -2.94 0.06
CA SER A 519 -35.38 -2.04 1.00
C SER A 519 -34.61 -2.01 2.32
N SER A 520 -34.81 -1.01 3.17
CA SER A 520 -34.45 -1.07 4.59
C SER A 520 -35.72 -1.34 5.40
N ARG A 521 -35.59 -1.35 6.73
CA ARG A 521 -36.76 -1.41 7.61
C ARG A 521 -37.65 -0.15 7.49
N ALA A 522 -37.06 0.99 7.19
CA ALA A 522 -37.73 2.29 7.24
C ALA A 522 -38.07 2.84 5.86
N VAL A 523 -37.31 2.45 4.82
CA VAL A 523 -37.41 2.99 3.47
C VAL A 523 -37.58 1.86 2.45
N ALA A 524 -38.67 1.94 1.70
CA ALA A 524 -39.06 0.87 0.77
C ALA A 524 -38.13 0.78 -0.47
N ASN A 525 -37.61 1.91 -0.94
CA ASN A 525 -36.90 2.03 -2.21
C ASN A 525 -35.41 2.31 -1.98
N GLN A 526 -34.66 1.31 -1.51
CA GLN A 526 -33.23 1.44 -1.21
C GLN A 526 -32.34 1.12 -2.42
N ALA A 527 -32.75 0.17 -3.27
CA ALA A 527 -32.10 -0.08 -4.55
C ALA A 527 -33.12 -0.52 -5.60
N PHE A 528 -32.92 -0.10 -6.85
CA PHE A 528 -33.74 -0.49 -8.00
C PHE A 528 -32.90 -0.66 -9.26
N ARG A 529 -33.46 -1.36 -10.26
CA ARG A 529 -32.89 -1.48 -11.60
C ARG A 529 -33.85 -0.99 -12.69
N LEU A 530 -33.31 -0.31 -13.68
CA LEU A 530 -33.92 0.04 -14.97
C LEU A 530 -33.15 -0.69 -16.08
N GLY A 531 -33.85 -1.25 -17.06
CA GLY A 531 -33.18 -2.09 -18.07
C GLY A 531 -32.44 -3.26 -17.43
N GLU A 532 -31.41 -3.79 -18.07
CA GLU A 532 -30.57 -4.85 -17.51
C GLU A 532 -29.35 -4.31 -16.76
N ASN A 533 -28.92 -3.09 -17.04
CA ASN A 533 -27.59 -2.61 -16.66
C ASN A 533 -27.59 -1.36 -15.74
N VAL A 534 -28.72 -0.68 -15.53
CA VAL A 534 -28.80 0.59 -14.78
C VAL A 534 -29.35 0.37 -13.37
N ARG A 535 -28.57 0.71 -12.32
CA ARG A 535 -28.99 0.62 -10.91
C ARG A 535 -28.93 1.96 -10.20
N GLY A 536 -29.95 2.26 -9.40
CA GLY A 536 -29.95 3.37 -8.45
C GLY A 536 -29.97 2.86 -7.01
N LEU A 537 -29.16 3.48 -6.14
CA LEU A 537 -28.99 3.18 -4.71
C LEU A 537 -29.27 4.42 -3.87
N GLN A 538 -29.82 4.25 -2.67
CA GLN A 538 -29.90 5.31 -1.64
C GLN A 538 -28.71 5.27 -0.67
N PHE A 539 -28.09 4.10 -0.48
CA PHE A 539 -26.90 3.90 0.36
C PHE A 539 -25.59 4.06 -0.42
N HIS A 540 -24.48 4.18 0.32
CA HIS A 540 -23.15 4.51 -0.19
C HIS A 540 -22.16 3.34 -0.08
N PRO A 541 -21.98 2.51 -1.13
CA PRO A 541 -20.95 1.47 -1.12
C PRO A 541 -19.52 2.04 -1.12
N GLU A 542 -19.33 3.31 -1.43
CA GLU A 542 -18.04 4.00 -1.46
C GLU A 542 -17.58 4.55 -0.09
N VAL A 543 -18.44 4.53 0.92
CA VAL A 543 -18.19 5.16 2.22
C VAL A 543 -17.85 4.12 3.28
N GLY A 544 -16.70 4.27 3.93
CA GLY A 544 -16.30 3.53 5.13
C GLY A 544 -16.58 4.32 6.41
N ALA A 545 -16.43 3.66 7.56
CA ALA A 545 -16.67 4.24 8.88
C ALA A 545 -15.86 5.52 9.12
N ASP A 546 -14.57 5.54 8.78
CA ASP A 546 -13.69 6.71 8.99
C ASP A 546 -14.12 7.92 8.18
N ASP A 547 -14.77 7.73 7.04
CA ASP A 547 -15.23 8.86 6.25
C ASP A 547 -16.42 9.61 6.90
N LEU A 548 -17.07 9.01 7.91
CA LEU A 548 -18.11 9.67 8.71
C LEU A 548 -17.53 10.80 9.57
N LEU A 549 -16.24 10.75 9.92
CA LEU A 549 -15.57 11.82 10.68
C LEU A 549 -15.49 13.12 9.88
N GLY A 550 -15.59 13.04 8.55
CA GLY A 550 -15.69 14.20 7.67
C GLY A 550 -17.10 14.75 7.52
N TRP A 551 -18.12 14.15 8.15
CA TRP A 551 -19.48 14.68 8.16
C TRP A 551 -19.62 15.71 9.28
N GLU A 552 -19.96 16.95 8.91
CA GLU A 552 -20.21 17.99 9.90
C GLU A 552 -21.43 17.62 10.76
N GLU A 553 -21.31 17.78 12.08
CA GLU A 553 -22.49 17.75 12.94
C GLU A 553 -23.34 19.00 12.67
N PRO A 554 -24.64 18.86 12.42
CA PRO A 554 -25.51 20.02 12.29
C PRO A 554 -25.45 20.83 13.58
N THR A 555 -25.28 22.15 13.47
CA THR A 555 -25.25 23.08 14.61
C THR A 555 -26.53 23.04 15.45
N THR A 556 -27.60 22.44 14.92
CA THR A 556 -28.83 22.12 15.64
C THR A 556 -29.31 20.73 15.16
N PRO A 557 -29.16 19.67 15.97
CA PRO A 557 -29.65 18.33 15.63
C PRO A 557 -31.16 18.34 15.42
N ALA A 558 -31.64 17.70 14.36
CA ALA A 558 -33.07 17.51 14.17
C ALA A 558 -33.61 16.47 15.18
N PRO A 559 -34.90 16.50 15.53
CA PRO A 559 -35.50 15.47 16.38
C PRO A 559 -35.27 14.07 15.79
N GLY A 560 -34.50 13.22 16.49
CA GLY A 560 -34.14 11.86 16.05
C GLY A 560 -32.72 11.69 15.51
N ASP A 561 -31.94 12.77 15.37
CA ASP A 561 -30.53 12.66 15.01
C ASP A 561 -29.70 12.04 16.14
N GLU A 562 -29.04 10.92 15.86
CA GLU A 562 -28.05 10.35 16.76
C GLU A 562 -26.74 11.17 16.73
N PRO A 563 -26.03 11.31 17.88
CA PRO A 563 -24.71 11.93 17.92
C PRO A 563 -23.74 11.24 16.97
N LEU A 564 -22.84 11.99 16.33
CA LEU A 564 -21.91 11.43 15.34
C LEU A 564 -21.04 10.31 15.93
N ALA A 565 -20.68 10.41 17.22
CA ALA A 565 -19.94 9.37 17.92
C ALA A 565 -20.68 8.02 17.96
N VAL A 566 -22.01 8.02 18.08
CA VAL A 566 -22.83 6.80 18.08
C VAL A 566 -22.93 6.23 16.68
N VAL A 567 -23.23 7.10 15.70
CA VAL A 567 -23.27 6.76 14.27
C VAL A 567 -21.94 6.13 13.81
N PHE A 568 -20.82 6.73 14.22
CA PHE A 568 -19.48 6.26 13.93
C PHE A 568 -19.17 4.90 14.58
N ALA A 569 -19.48 4.75 15.88
CA ALA A 569 -19.27 3.47 16.57
C ALA A 569 -20.09 2.33 15.94
N GLY A 570 -21.33 2.61 15.53
CA GLY A 570 -22.18 1.65 14.81
C GLY A 570 -21.58 1.24 13.46
N ALA A 571 -21.08 2.22 12.70
CA ALA A 571 -20.39 1.97 11.43
C ALA A 571 -19.09 1.15 11.60
N GLN A 572 -18.25 1.49 12.58
CA GLN A 572 -17.03 0.74 12.87
C GLN A 572 -17.31 -0.73 13.22
N ALA A 573 -18.39 -0.99 13.96
CA ALA A 573 -18.77 -2.34 14.36
C ALA A 573 -19.09 -3.26 13.16
N VAL A 574 -19.54 -2.69 12.04
CA VAL A 574 -19.93 -3.43 10.82
C VAL A 574 -19.01 -3.19 9.63
N GLU A 575 -17.90 -2.45 9.80
CA GLU A 575 -17.04 -2.00 8.70
C GLU A 575 -16.52 -3.17 7.85
N ALA A 576 -16.11 -4.26 8.48
CA ALA A 576 -15.62 -5.44 7.77
C ALA A 576 -16.72 -6.11 6.91
N GLU A 577 -17.97 -6.10 7.38
CA GLU A 577 -19.12 -6.62 6.62
C GLU A 577 -19.49 -5.68 5.47
N SER A 578 -19.65 -4.38 5.78
CA SER A 578 -19.95 -3.32 4.81
C SER A 578 -18.91 -3.29 3.69
N THR A 579 -17.62 -3.38 4.02
CA THR A 579 -16.53 -3.42 3.03
C THR A 579 -16.62 -4.66 2.13
N ARG A 580 -16.88 -5.86 2.69
CA ARG A 580 -17.05 -7.07 1.88
C ARG A 580 -18.25 -6.97 0.93
N ALA A 581 -19.40 -6.55 1.46
CA ALA A 581 -20.63 -6.41 0.67
C ALA A 581 -20.49 -5.36 -0.43
N SER A 582 -19.91 -4.21 -0.10
CA SER A 582 -19.63 -3.13 -1.06
C SER A 582 -18.64 -3.57 -2.14
N ARG A 583 -17.60 -4.33 -1.77
CA ARG A 583 -16.63 -4.84 -2.75
C ARG A 583 -17.27 -5.85 -3.71
N ALA A 584 -18.13 -6.73 -3.20
CA ALA A 584 -18.87 -7.67 -4.04
C ALA A 584 -19.82 -6.95 -5.01
N LEU A 585 -20.52 -5.91 -4.55
CA LEU A 585 -21.37 -5.05 -5.38
C LEU A 585 -20.56 -4.39 -6.50
N VAL A 586 -19.40 -3.81 -6.19
CA VAL A 586 -18.53 -3.15 -7.18
C VAL A 586 -17.97 -4.15 -8.19
N ALA A 587 -17.62 -5.37 -7.76
CA ALA A 587 -17.19 -6.43 -8.67
C ALA A 587 -18.32 -6.85 -9.64
N GLY A 588 -19.56 -6.91 -9.16
CA GLY A 588 -20.74 -7.13 -9.98
C GLY A 588 -20.94 -6.04 -11.04
N PHE A 589 -20.87 -4.78 -10.63
CA PHE A 589 -20.93 -3.65 -11.56
C PHE A 589 -19.80 -3.69 -12.60
N ALA A 590 -18.57 -4.01 -12.17
CA ALA A 590 -17.44 -4.11 -13.08
C ALA A 590 -17.55 -5.27 -14.08
N ALA A 591 -18.22 -6.36 -13.70
CA ALA A 591 -18.53 -7.44 -14.63
C ALA A 591 -19.50 -6.98 -15.74
N ASP A 592 -20.49 -6.15 -15.40
CA ASP A 592 -21.41 -5.55 -16.38
C ASP A 592 -20.67 -4.62 -17.35
N VAL A 593 -19.82 -3.74 -16.85
CA VAL A 593 -19.00 -2.83 -17.68
C VAL A 593 -18.08 -3.60 -18.63
N ARG A 594 -17.40 -4.66 -18.14
CA ARG A 594 -16.52 -5.49 -18.99
C ARG A 594 -17.30 -6.23 -20.08
N ARG A 595 -18.50 -6.71 -19.76
CA ARG A 595 -19.39 -7.35 -20.74
C ARG A 595 -19.80 -6.36 -21.83
N GLU A 596 -20.22 -5.15 -21.44
CA GLU A 596 -20.62 -4.10 -22.37
C GLU A 596 -19.47 -3.68 -23.29
N ALA A 597 -18.28 -3.43 -22.74
CA ALA A 597 -17.09 -3.11 -23.53
C ALA A 597 -16.71 -4.22 -24.53
N SER A 598 -16.98 -5.48 -24.17
CA SER A 598 -16.76 -6.62 -25.06
C SER A 598 -17.76 -6.66 -26.22
N LEU A 599 -19.01 -6.20 -26.00
CA LEU A 599 -20.02 -6.07 -27.06
C LEU A 599 -19.67 -4.91 -28.00
N ASN A 600 -19.29 -3.76 -27.45
CA ASN A 600 -18.93 -2.56 -28.23
C ASN A 600 -17.66 -2.73 -29.08
N SER A 601 -16.78 -3.68 -28.72
CA SER A 601 -15.58 -4.01 -29.49
C SER A 601 -15.81 -5.04 -30.61
N GLN A 602 -17.01 -5.62 -30.71
CA GLN A 602 -17.37 -6.60 -31.74
C GLN A 602 -18.24 -6.04 -32.88
N ASP A 603 -18.52 -4.74 -32.91
CA ASP A 603 -19.40 -4.14 -33.92
C ASP A 603 -18.73 -4.12 -35.32
N PRO A 604 -19.27 -4.81 -36.35
CA PRO A 604 -18.61 -5.02 -37.64
C PRO A 604 -18.84 -3.85 -38.59
N ALA A 605 -18.26 -2.69 -38.30
CA ALA A 605 -18.23 -1.57 -39.25
C ALA A 605 -16.99 -1.59 -40.18
N ASP A 606 -16.04 -2.51 -39.95
CA ASP A 606 -14.79 -2.62 -40.73
C ASP A 606 -14.72 -3.86 -41.64
N ALA A 607 -15.86 -4.51 -41.89
CA ALA A 607 -15.97 -5.56 -42.91
C ALA A 607 -16.06 -4.91 -44.29
N GLY A 608 -14.90 -4.71 -44.91
CA GLY A 608 -14.74 -4.17 -46.26
C GLY A 608 -15.70 -4.79 -47.28
N ALA A 609 -16.24 -3.92 -48.14
CA ALA A 609 -17.10 -4.26 -49.25
C ALA A 609 -16.50 -5.41 -50.10
N PRO A 610 -17.31 -6.40 -50.52
CA PRO A 610 -16.83 -7.47 -51.37
C PRO A 610 -16.54 -6.91 -52.77
N GLY A 611 -15.28 -7.01 -53.19
CA GLY A 611 -14.85 -6.67 -54.55
C GLY A 611 -15.64 -7.47 -55.57
N GLY A 612 -16.47 -6.76 -56.35
CA GLY A 612 -17.16 -7.29 -57.52
C GLY A 612 -16.15 -7.71 -58.59
N THR A 613 -16.32 -8.93 -59.09
CA THR A 613 -15.72 -9.39 -60.34
C THR A 613 -16.71 -9.11 -61.48
N ALA A 614 -16.34 -8.19 -62.37
CA ALA A 614 -16.64 -8.20 -63.80
C ALA A 614 -15.72 -7.20 -64.50
#